data_AF-A0A9I9DII8-F1
#
_entry.id   AF-A0A9I9DII8-F1
#
_cell.length_a   1.000
_cell.length_b   1.000
_cell.length_c   1.000
_cell.angle_alpha   90.00
_cell.angle_beta   90.00
_cell.angle_gamma   90.00
#
_symmetry.space_group_name_H-M   'P 1'
#
loop_
_entity.id
_entity.type
_entity.pdbx_description
1 polymer ?
#
loop_
_entity_poly.entity_id
_entity_poly.type
_entity_poly.pdbx_seq_one_letter_code
_entity_poly.pdbx_strand_id
1 'polypeptide(L)'
;MGTIEANSLRKFVEVAEKCLNEVGANRPSMQDVLYDLELALQFQFTPVGEGKGFEGMSTSIVEAPWEIDSGILDRIPSKGINDSVMLDEDSTTVNARELAAEFKIDCAR
;
A
#
# COMPACT_ATOMS: atom_id res chain seq x y z
N MET A 1 6.22 -22.47 14.41
CA MET A 1 6.07 -21.00 14.60
C MET A 1 7.11 -20.34 13.74
N GLY A 2 6.73 -19.44 12.84
CA GLY A 2 7.68 -18.71 11.98
C GLY A 2 8.43 -17.65 12.78
N THR A 3 9.73 -17.48 12.52
CA THR A 3 10.56 -16.42 13.11
C THR A 3 10.72 -15.27 12.13
N ILE A 4 10.35 -14.06 12.56
CA ILE A 4 10.51 -12.84 11.76
C ILE A 4 11.82 -12.18 12.16
N GLU A 5 12.62 -11.78 11.17
CA GLU A 5 13.86 -11.06 11.39
C GLU A 5 13.57 -9.59 11.79
N ALA A 6 14.32 -9.06 12.74
CA ALA A 6 14.02 -7.78 13.37
C ALA A 6 14.17 -6.58 12.40
N ASN A 7 15.16 -6.60 11.51
CA ASN A 7 15.36 -5.58 10.50
C ASN A 7 14.28 -5.65 9.41
N SER A 8 13.85 -6.86 9.03
CA SER A 8 12.69 -7.07 8.15
C SER A 8 11.43 -6.41 8.72
N LEU A 9 11.09 -6.74 9.97
CA LEU A 9 9.91 -6.18 10.63
C LEU A 9 10.01 -4.66 10.78
N ARG A 10 11.18 -4.16 11.18
CA ARG A 10 11.41 -2.72 11.33
C ARG A 10 11.20 -1.99 10.01
N LYS A 11 11.75 -2.51 8.92
CA LYS A 11 11.62 -1.90 7.59
C LYS A 11 10.16 -1.91 7.13
N PHE A 12 9.44 -3.02 7.33
CA PHE A 12 8.03 -3.11 7.00
C PHE A 12 7.17 -2.07 7.74
N VAL A 13 7.37 -1.92 9.06
CA VAL A 13 6.63 -0.94 9.87
C VAL A 13 6.93 0.50 9.43
N GLU A 14 8.18 0.81 9.10
CA GLU A 14 8.57 2.13 8.60
C GLU A 14 7.82 2.51 7.31
N VAL A 15 7.65 1.55 6.40
CA VAL A 15 6.89 1.77 5.15
C VAL A 15 5.42 1.95 5.45
N ALA A 16 4.85 1.11 6.31
CA ALA A 16 3.44 1.18 6.69
C ALA A 16 3.11 2.55 7.33
N GLU A 17 3.99 3.08 8.17
CA GLU A 17 3.85 4.41 8.76
C GLU A 17 3.81 5.51 7.69
N LYS A 18 4.73 5.48 6.71
CA LYS A 18 4.74 6.45 5.60
C LYS A 18 3.49 6.36 4.73
N CYS A 19 2.96 5.16 4.48
CA CYS A 19 1.71 4.96 3.76
C CYS A 19 0.49 5.58 4.46
N LEU A 20 0.52 5.62 5.80
CA LEU A 20 -0.54 6.17 6.63
C LEU A 20 -0.34 7.64 6.98
N ASN A 21 0.53 8.36 6.27
CA ASN A 21 0.74 9.78 6.53
C ASN A 21 -0.57 10.57 6.35
N GLU A 22 -0.88 11.44 7.31
CA GLU A 22 -2.04 12.34 7.28
C GLU A 22 -2.04 13.22 6.01
N VAL A 23 -0.84 13.63 5.58
CA VAL A 23 -0.65 14.42 4.36
C VAL A 23 -0.44 13.47 3.18
N GLY A 24 -1.42 13.40 2.27
CA GLY A 24 -1.37 12.49 1.11
C GLY A 24 -0.13 12.67 0.22
N ALA A 25 0.38 13.90 0.09
CA ALA A 25 1.59 14.19 -0.69
C ALA A 25 2.88 13.59 -0.08
N ASN A 26 2.86 13.23 1.20
CA ASN A 26 3.99 12.57 1.88
C ASN A 26 3.92 11.04 1.80
N ARG A 27 2.81 10.49 1.30
CA ARG A 27 2.68 9.04 1.11
C ARG A 27 3.60 8.62 -0.05
N PRO A 28 4.33 7.50 0.10
CA PRO A 28 5.25 7.02 -0.92
C PRO A 28 4.50 6.62 -2.19
N SER A 29 5.18 6.65 -3.33
CA SER A 29 4.63 6.05 -4.55
C SER A 29 4.59 4.53 -4.41
N MET A 30 3.73 3.85 -5.16
CA MET A 30 3.67 2.39 -5.13
C MET A 30 5.02 1.73 -5.50
N GLN A 31 5.82 2.39 -6.35
CA GLN A 31 7.16 1.91 -6.70
C GLN A 31 8.11 1.94 -5.48
N ASP A 32 8.08 3.01 -4.70
CA ASP A 32 8.89 3.14 -3.48
C ASP A 32 8.47 2.10 -2.42
N VAL A 33 7.16 1.86 -2.30
CA VAL A 33 6.61 0.82 -1.41
C VAL A 33 7.13 -0.56 -1.80
N LEU A 34 7.06 -0.92 -3.08
CA LEU A 34 7.56 -2.21 -3.57
C LEU A 34 9.06 -2.39 -3.31
N TYR A 35 9.85 -1.34 -3.56
CA TYR A 35 11.28 -1.35 -3.29
C TYR A 35 11.60 -1.58 -1.81
N ASP A 36 10.91 -0.88 -0.91
CA ASP A 36 11.13 -1.06 0.52
C ASP A 36 10.66 -2.44 1.03
N LEU A 37 9.63 -3.03 0.43
CA LEU A 37 9.18 -4.38 0.74
C LEU A 37 10.16 -5.45 0.24
N GLU A 38 10.74 -5.27 -0.93
CA GLU A 38 11.83 -6.13 -1.43
C GLU A 38 13.04 -6.08 -0.50
N LEU A 39 13.38 -4.90 0.03
CA LEU A 39 14.44 -4.73 1.02
C LEU A 39 14.08 -5.40 2.36
N ALA A 40 12.85 -5.24 2.85
CA ALA A 40 12.39 -5.95 4.05
C ALA A 40 12.46 -7.48 3.88
N LEU A 41 12.13 -7.98 2.68
CA LEU A 41 12.21 -9.39 2.34
C LEU A 41 13.66 -9.88 2.32
N GLN A 42 14.58 -9.09 1.76
CA GLN A 42 16.00 -9.41 1.78
C GLN A 42 16.50 -9.57 3.22
N PHE A 43 16.12 -8.69 4.16
CA PHE A 43 16.51 -8.85 5.57
C PHE A 43 15.97 -10.14 6.20
N GLN A 44 14.77 -10.59 5.80
CA GLN A 44 14.18 -11.82 6.31
C GLN A 44 14.97 -13.07 5.89
N PHE A 45 15.57 -13.07 4.70
CA PHE A 45 16.28 -14.22 4.13
C PHE A 45 17.81 -14.12 4.16
N THR A 46 18.35 -12.93 4.47
CA THR A 46 19.79 -12.72 4.66
C THR A 46 20.04 -12.46 6.15
N PRO A 47 20.17 -13.53 6.97
CA PRO A 47 20.62 -13.34 8.34
C PRO A 47 22.00 -12.70 8.28
N VAL A 48 22.15 -11.52 8.87
CA VAL A 48 23.46 -10.89 9.09
C VAL A 48 24.21 -11.79 10.07
N GLY A 49 24.91 -12.78 9.52
CA GLY A 49 25.86 -13.58 10.25
C GLY A 49 26.96 -12.65 10.75
N GLU A 50 27.20 -12.67 12.06
CA GLU A 50 28.35 -12.02 12.67
C GLU A 50 29.63 -12.51 11.96
N GLY A 51 30.21 -11.62 11.13
CA GLY A 51 31.57 -11.71 10.62
C GLY A 51 31.93 -13.00 9.87
N LYS A 52 31.69 -13.03 8.55
CA LYS A 52 32.66 -13.50 7.54
C LYS A 52 32.23 -13.01 6.16
N GLY A 53 33.16 -12.34 5.49
CA GLY A 53 32.89 -11.57 4.29
C GLY A 53 32.63 -12.40 3.03
N PHE A 54 32.04 -11.67 2.08
CA PHE A 54 32.06 -11.83 0.63
C PHE A 54 31.49 -13.12 0.05
N GLU A 55 30.44 -12.98 -0.76
CA GLU A 55 30.45 -13.14 -2.22
C GLU A 55 28.98 -13.21 -2.66
N GLY A 56 28.62 -12.54 -3.75
CA GLY A 56 27.23 -12.24 -4.14
C GLY A 56 26.23 -13.36 -3.86
N MET A 57 25.17 -13.05 -3.10
CA MET A 57 24.17 -14.04 -2.73
C MET A 57 23.08 -14.10 -3.81
N SER A 58 23.07 -15.23 -4.50
CA SER A 58 22.14 -15.64 -5.54
C SER A 58 20.70 -15.23 -5.29
N THR A 59 20.05 -14.82 -6.39
CA THR A 59 18.60 -14.76 -6.58
C THR A 59 17.99 -16.17 -6.50
N SER A 60 18.07 -16.81 -5.34
CA SER A 60 17.23 -17.95 -5.02
C SER A 60 15.91 -17.38 -4.53
N ILE A 61 15.16 -16.84 -5.49
CA ILE A 61 13.72 -16.64 -5.38
C ILE A 61 13.18 -17.99 -4.90
N VAL A 62 12.79 -18.09 -3.64
CA VAL A 62 11.84 -19.13 -3.26
C VAL A 62 10.59 -18.72 -4.02
N GLU A 63 10.32 -19.42 -5.13
CA GLU A 63 9.09 -19.30 -5.89
C GLU A 63 7.92 -19.62 -4.95
N ALA A 64 7.45 -18.61 -4.23
CA ALA A 64 6.04 -18.48 -3.97
C ALA A 64 5.44 -17.95 -5.29
N PRO A 65 4.49 -18.64 -5.92
CA PRO A 65 3.78 -18.14 -7.09
C PRO A 65 2.87 -16.98 -6.66
N TRP A 66 3.45 -15.80 -6.43
CA TRP A 66 2.71 -14.56 -6.58
C TRP A 66 2.60 -14.27 -8.08
N GLU A 67 1.93 -15.19 -8.78
CA GLU A 67 1.42 -14.93 -10.10
C GLU A 67 0.33 -13.86 -9.94
N ILE A 68 0.75 -12.60 -10.04
CA ILE A 68 -0.18 -11.54 -10.37
C ILE A 68 -0.61 -11.89 -11.79
N ASP A 69 -1.74 -12.59 -11.91
CA ASP A 69 -2.38 -12.90 -13.16
C ASP A 69 -2.43 -11.62 -14.00
N SER A 70 -1.68 -11.59 -15.10
CA SER A 70 -1.60 -10.43 -16.00
C SER A 70 -3.00 -10.04 -16.51
N GLY A 71 -3.97 -10.98 -16.48
CA GLY A 71 -5.38 -10.76 -16.79
C GLY A 71 -6.16 -9.93 -15.75
N ILE A 72 -5.64 -9.68 -14.55
CA ILE A 72 -6.22 -8.73 -13.60
C ILE A 72 -6.04 -7.28 -14.09
N LEU A 73 -4.95 -6.97 -14.81
CA LEU A 73 -4.73 -5.62 -15.32
C LEU A 73 -5.67 -5.27 -16.48
N ASP A 74 -6.07 -6.26 -17.29
CA ASP A 74 -7.09 -6.10 -18.35
C ASP A 74 -8.50 -5.79 -17.80
N ARG A 75 -8.75 -6.05 -16.52
CA ARG A 75 -10.05 -5.82 -15.88
C ARG A 75 -10.14 -4.47 -15.16
N ILE A 76 -9.04 -3.72 -15.05
CA ILE A 76 -9.12 -2.33 -14.60
C ILE A 76 -9.69 -1.55 -15.78
N PRO A 77 -10.92 -1.02 -15.69
CA PRO A 77 -11.40 -0.11 -16.71
C PRO A 77 -10.47 1.10 -16.61
N SER A 78 -9.57 1.26 -17.57
CA SER A 78 -8.88 2.54 -17.78
C SER A 78 -9.96 3.51 -18.23
N LYS A 79 -10.69 4.08 -17.27
CA LYS A 79 -11.51 5.26 -17.48
C LYS A 79 -10.48 6.36 -17.71
N GLY A 80 -10.05 6.49 -18.96
CA GLY A 80 -9.38 7.69 -19.41
C GLY A 80 -10.27 8.85 -18.98
N ILE A 81 -9.70 9.78 -18.24
CA ILE A 81 -10.33 11.05 -17.94
C ILE A 81 -10.53 11.70 -19.30
N ASN A 82 -11.73 11.57 -19.87
CA ASN A 82 -12.14 12.46 -20.93
C ASN A 82 -12.45 13.80 -20.23
N ASP A 83 -11.62 14.81 -20.49
CA ASP A 83 -11.82 16.21 -20.09
C ASP A 83 -13.03 16.83 -20.83
N SER A 84 -14.15 16.13 -20.85
CA SER A 84 -15.44 16.63 -21.32
C SER A 84 -16.25 16.98 -20.09
N VAL A 85 -15.89 18.11 -19.47
CA VAL A 85 -16.77 18.89 -18.61
C VAL A 85 -18.03 19.20 -19.41
N MET A 86 -19.06 18.37 -19.25
CA MET A 86 -20.43 18.83 -19.39
C MET A 86 -20.77 19.42 -18.03
N LEU A 87 -20.82 20.76 -17.96
CA LEU A 87 -21.43 21.46 -16.85
C LEU A 87 -22.94 21.19 -16.94
N ASP A 88 -23.35 20.02 -16.47
CA ASP A 88 -24.75 19.77 -16.15
C ASP A 88 -24.99 20.49 -14.82
N GLU A 89 -25.52 21.69 -14.95
CA GLU A 89 -25.92 22.59 -13.89
C GLU A 89 -27.13 22.00 -13.13
N ASP A 90 -26.89 20.97 -12.32
CA ASP A 90 -27.74 20.61 -11.17
C ASP A 90 -26.90 19.95 -10.08
N SER A 91 -25.88 20.67 -9.62
CA SER A 91 -25.24 20.37 -8.34
C SER A 91 -26.20 20.81 -7.23
N THR A 92 -27.05 19.89 -6.77
CA THR A 92 -27.58 19.99 -5.43
C THR A 92 -26.39 19.89 -4.48
N THR A 93 -25.82 21.05 -4.14
CA THR A 93 -24.80 21.18 -3.12
C THR A 93 -25.40 20.72 -1.79
N VAL A 94 -25.33 19.41 -1.53
CA VAL A 94 -25.83 18.83 -0.28
C VAL A 94 -24.91 19.36 0.80
N ASN A 95 -25.42 20.36 1.51
CA ASN A 95 -24.67 21.06 2.52
C ASN A 95 -24.45 20.09 3.69
N ALA A 96 -23.24 20.04 4.24
CA ALA A 96 -22.88 19.09 5.31
C ALA A 96 -23.76 19.24 6.57
N ARG A 97 -24.49 20.35 6.72
CA ARG A 97 -25.46 20.58 7.79
C ARG A 97 -26.75 19.74 7.66
N GLU A 98 -27.11 19.27 6.46
CA GLU A 98 -28.29 18.43 6.24
C GLU A 98 -28.02 16.95 6.59
N LEU A 99 -26.82 16.44 6.28
CA LEU A 99 -26.37 15.08 6.65
C LEU A 99 -26.23 14.87 8.17
N ALA A 100 -26.10 15.94 8.96
CA ALA A 100 -26.01 15.84 10.42
C ALA A 100 -27.37 15.50 11.07
N ALA A 101 -28.49 15.73 10.38
CA ALA A 101 -29.83 15.45 10.91
C ALA A 101 -30.24 13.96 10.77
N GLU A 102 -29.64 13.22 9.83
CA GLU A 102 -29.96 11.80 9.58
C GLU A 102 -29.16 10.83 10.45
N PHE A 103 -27.99 11.23 10.97
CA PHE A 103 -27.16 10.39 11.86
C PHE A 103 -27.59 10.49 13.33
N LYS A 104 -28.90 10.37 13.60
CA LYS A 104 -29.39 10.13 14.96
C LYS A 104 -29.00 8.71 15.38
N ILE A 105 -27.92 8.61 16.13
CA ILE A 105 -27.58 7.39 16.87
C ILE A 105 -28.58 7.30 18.03
N ASP A 106 -29.61 6.46 17.88
CA ASP A 106 -30.47 6.11 19.00
C ASP A 106 -29.68 5.26 20.00
N CYS A 107 -29.14 5.90 21.05
CA CYS A 107 -28.68 5.19 22.24
C CYS A 107 -29.89 4.70 23.03
N ALA A 108 -30.36 3.49 22.72
CA ALA A 108 -31.26 2.75 23.59
C ALA A 108 -30.51 2.33 24.87
N ARG A 109 -31.07 2.72 26.02
CA ARG A 109 -30.65 2.35 27.38
C ARG A 109 -31.46 1.16 27.88
#